data_AF-A0A1G7NFG6-F1
#
_entry.id   AF-A0A1G7NFG6-F1
#
_cell.length_a   1.000
_cell.length_b   1.000
_cell.length_c   1.000
_cell.angle_alpha   90.00
_cell.angle_beta   90.00
_cell.angle_gamma   90.00
#
_symmetry.space_group_name_H-M   'P 1'
#
loop_
_entity.id
_entity.type
_entity.pdbx_description
1 polymer ?
#
loop_
_entity_poly.entity_id
_entity_poly.type
_entity_poly.pdbx_seq_one_letter_code
_entity_poly.pdbx_strand_id
1 'polypeptide(L)'
;MRNMLACILVLGLATGGCAWFGGDTEQKDVPPAQPQEQAAAPAPAPEPPAPTKAGKKVDAKTAKAEKAAKAKAEKAAKTKAGKSAPKGETQIAAELDMVGHRLVAQASRTVVPSKAEKEVRQQGKDYVATYVDVDTSNVSTELRPGTKGQYVGFVRYHENVFECRGKSRKEALTASCEQVKSRRLNELIRYDGSSWQY
;
A
#
# COMPACT_ATOMS: atom_id res chain seq x y z
N MET A 1 -18.55 23.18 -38.18
CA MET A 1 -19.36 22.58 -39.25
C MET A 1 -19.40 21.09 -39.04
N ARG A 2 -20.62 20.57 -38.93
CA ARG A 2 -21.02 19.16 -38.71
C ARG A 2 -20.80 18.40 -40.02
N ASN A 3 -20.38 17.13 -39.96
CA ASN A 3 -20.54 16.05 -40.97
C ASN A 3 -19.73 14.83 -40.45
N MET A 4 -20.24 13.95 -39.59
CA MET A 4 -21.18 12.85 -39.88
C MET A 4 -20.89 12.13 -41.21
N LEU A 5 -20.12 11.04 -41.14
CA LEU A 5 -20.23 9.94 -42.09
C LEU A 5 -20.19 8.61 -41.31
N ALA A 6 -21.39 8.09 -41.08
CA ALA A 6 -21.62 6.71 -40.70
C ALA A 6 -21.79 5.89 -41.98
N CYS A 7 -20.99 4.85 -42.17
CA CYS A 7 -21.28 3.78 -43.12
C CYS A 7 -21.20 2.42 -42.43
N ILE A 8 -22.33 1.75 -42.53
CA ILE A 8 -22.78 0.47 -41.97
C ILE A 8 -21.99 -0.70 -42.58
N LEU A 9 -21.72 -1.74 -41.78
CA LEU A 9 -21.87 -3.16 -42.19
C LEU A 9 -21.83 -4.08 -40.96
N VAL A 10 -23.04 -4.40 -40.48
CA VAL A 10 -23.35 -5.57 -39.66
C VAL A 10 -23.41 -6.77 -40.61
N LEU A 11 -22.72 -7.88 -40.28
CA LEU A 11 -23.10 -9.27 -40.60
C LEU A 11 -22.01 -10.23 -40.10
N GLY A 12 -22.40 -11.24 -39.30
CA GLY A 12 -21.51 -12.36 -38.98
C GLY A 12 -21.74 -13.11 -37.67
N LEU A 13 -22.98 -13.30 -37.22
CA LEU A 13 -23.32 -14.33 -36.22
C LEU A 13 -23.39 -15.68 -36.96
N ALA A 14 -22.32 -16.48 -36.83
CA ALA A 14 -22.33 -17.88 -37.22
C ALA A 14 -21.88 -18.74 -36.04
N THR A 15 -22.84 -19.49 -35.55
CA THR A 15 -22.74 -20.71 -34.75
C THR A 15 -21.56 -21.59 -35.18
N GLY A 16 -20.72 -21.96 -34.22
CA GLY A 16 -19.65 -22.94 -34.39
C GLY A 16 -19.39 -23.67 -33.09
N GLY A 17 -20.29 -24.58 -32.74
CA GLY A 17 -20.07 -25.55 -31.68
C GLY A 17 -19.20 -26.70 -32.19
N CYS A 18 -18.13 -27.01 -31.46
CA CYS A 18 -17.49 -28.32 -31.45
C CYS A 18 -17.39 -28.76 -29.99
N ALA A 19 -18.31 -29.64 -29.60
CA ALA A 19 -18.16 -30.49 -28.44
C ALA A 19 -17.11 -31.55 -28.77
N TRP A 20 -15.99 -31.57 -28.05
CA TRP A 20 -15.00 -32.64 -28.11
C TRP A 20 -14.58 -33.00 -26.66
N PHE A 21 -14.91 -34.24 -26.29
CA PHE A 21 -14.35 -35.09 -25.21
C PHE A 21 -14.57 -34.62 -23.75
N GLY A 22 -15.29 -35.35 -22.88
CA GLY A 22 -15.56 -36.79 -22.82
C GLY A 22 -14.40 -37.54 -22.16
N GLY A 23 -14.45 -37.71 -20.85
CA GLY A 23 -13.43 -38.42 -20.07
C GLY A 23 -13.67 -38.36 -18.56
N ASP A 24 -14.66 -39.11 -18.12
CA ASP A 24 -14.96 -39.44 -16.73
C ASP A 24 -13.99 -40.55 -16.28
N THR A 25 -13.21 -40.34 -15.22
CA THR A 25 -12.60 -41.44 -14.48
C THR A 25 -12.67 -41.15 -12.99
N GLU A 26 -13.73 -41.67 -12.39
CA GLU A 26 -13.89 -41.96 -10.97
C GLU A 26 -12.70 -42.82 -10.47
N GLN A 27 -11.98 -42.37 -9.43
CA GLN A 27 -11.20 -43.27 -8.60
C GLN A 27 -11.31 -42.85 -7.12
N LYS A 28 -12.19 -43.56 -6.42
CA LYS A 28 -12.17 -43.71 -4.97
C LYS A 28 -11.03 -44.67 -4.60
N ASP A 29 -10.23 -44.35 -3.58
CA ASP A 29 -10.06 -45.16 -2.36
C ASP A 29 -9.03 -44.54 -1.40
N VAL A 30 -9.24 -44.78 -0.11
CA VAL A 30 -8.71 -44.08 1.08
C VAL A 30 -7.50 -44.86 1.70
N PRO A 31 -7.01 -44.52 2.91
CA PRO A 31 -5.77 -43.81 3.28
C PRO A 31 -4.58 -44.74 3.67
N PRO A 32 -3.44 -44.19 4.15
CA PRO A 32 -3.18 -44.38 5.60
C PRO A 32 -2.37 -43.28 6.33
N ALA A 33 -2.56 -43.30 7.66
CA ALA A 33 -1.61 -43.07 8.77
C ALA A 33 -1.11 -41.64 9.12
N GLN A 34 -1.56 -41.21 10.31
CA GLN A 34 -0.96 -40.23 11.22
C GLN A 34 0.47 -40.63 11.63
N PRO A 35 1.30 -39.67 12.07
CA PRO A 35 1.64 -39.66 13.50
C PRO A 35 1.12 -38.45 14.27
N GLN A 36 0.70 -38.74 15.50
CA GLN A 36 0.37 -37.83 16.58
C GLN A 36 1.62 -37.06 17.02
N GLU A 37 1.48 -35.77 17.31
CA GLU A 37 2.18 -35.18 18.46
C GLU A 37 1.26 -34.18 19.15
N GLN A 38 1.20 -34.33 20.47
CA GLN A 38 0.24 -33.76 21.40
C GLN A 38 0.97 -32.74 22.28
N ALA A 39 0.22 -31.74 22.74
CA ALA A 39 0.56 -30.71 23.73
C ALA A 39 1.50 -29.58 23.23
N ALA A 40 1.30 -28.30 23.55
CA ALA A 40 0.71 -27.75 24.75
C ALA A 40 -0.05 -26.43 24.48
N ALA A 41 -1.13 -26.22 25.25
CA ALA A 41 -1.88 -24.97 25.34
C ALA A 41 -1.06 -23.83 25.97
N PRO A 42 -1.38 -22.56 25.65
CA PRO A 42 -0.59 -21.38 26.01
C PRO A 42 -0.77 -20.97 27.47
N ALA A 43 0.33 -20.67 28.15
CA ALA A 43 0.33 -20.03 29.46
C ALA A 43 0.34 -18.49 29.33
N PRO A 44 -0.32 -17.77 30.26
CA PRO A 44 -0.85 -16.43 30.05
C PRO A 44 0.16 -15.28 30.23
N ALA A 45 -0.07 -14.21 29.47
CA ALA A 45 0.52 -12.90 29.68
C ALA A 45 -0.07 -12.23 30.94
N PRO A 46 0.74 -11.56 31.78
CA PRO A 46 0.24 -10.68 32.83
C PRO A 46 -0.05 -9.28 32.27
N GLU A 47 -1.32 -8.86 32.38
CA GLU A 47 -1.74 -7.45 32.28
C GLU A 47 -1.46 -6.68 33.61
N PRO A 48 -1.95 -5.44 33.81
CA PRO A 48 -1.12 -4.26 34.05
C PRO A 48 -1.22 -3.74 35.51
N PRO A 49 -0.42 -2.75 35.93
CA PRO A 49 -0.79 -1.93 37.07
C PRO A 49 -1.36 -0.57 36.60
N ALA A 50 -2.64 -0.34 36.94
CA ALA A 50 -3.25 0.98 37.01
C ALA A 50 -3.27 1.47 38.49
N PRO A 51 -3.80 2.67 38.81
CA PRO A 51 -3.02 3.85 39.20
C PRO A 51 -3.21 4.24 40.68
N THR A 52 -2.29 5.05 41.23
CA THR A 52 -2.52 5.76 42.50
C THR A 52 -2.59 7.28 42.28
N LYS A 53 -3.65 7.87 42.85
CA LYS A 53 -3.99 9.30 42.88
C LYS A 53 -3.13 10.07 43.89
N ALA A 54 -3.22 11.41 43.73
CA ALA A 54 -2.92 12.52 44.66
C ALA A 54 -1.60 13.22 44.34
N GLY A 55 -1.51 14.55 44.22
CA GLY A 55 -2.47 15.63 44.35
C GLY A 55 -1.71 16.95 44.55
N LYS A 56 -2.22 18.01 43.91
CA LYS A 56 -2.26 19.41 44.41
C LYS A 56 -1.01 20.33 44.31
N LYS A 57 -1.26 21.46 43.61
CA LYS A 57 -0.73 22.85 43.72
C LYS A 57 0.71 23.12 43.26
N VAL A 58 0.88 23.79 42.12
CA VAL A 58 0.99 25.27 41.94
C VAL A 58 2.26 25.82 42.58
N ASP A 59 3.25 26.16 41.75
CA ASP A 59 4.06 27.36 41.95
C ASP A 59 4.52 27.93 40.60
N ALA A 60 3.90 29.04 40.25
CA ALA A 60 4.20 29.87 39.10
C ALA A 60 5.45 30.71 39.39
N LYS A 61 6.66 30.19 39.16
CA LYS A 61 7.88 31.02 39.17
C LYS A 61 9.06 30.46 38.40
N THR A 62 8.86 29.95 37.18
CA THR A 62 10.00 29.67 36.28
C THR A 62 9.65 29.79 34.79
N ALA A 63 8.72 30.67 34.43
CA ALA A 63 8.32 30.86 33.02
C ALA A 63 9.18 31.88 32.24
N LYS A 64 10.33 32.32 32.77
CA LYS A 64 11.11 33.43 32.17
C LYS A 64 12.59 33.16 31.87
N ALA A 65 13.06 31.93 32.00
CA ALA A 65 14.43 31.55 31.62
C ALA A 65 14.49 30.59 30.40
N GLU A 66 13.39 29.92 30.05
CA GLU A 66 13.38 28.94 28.96
C GLU A 66 13.15 29.56 27.57
N LYS A 67 12.67 30.81 27.50
CA LYS A 67 12.35 31.49 26.24
C LYS A 67 13.55 32.11 25.52
N ALA A 68 14.72 32.19 26.15
CA ALA A 68 15.95 32.73 25.55
C ALA A 68 16.88 31.64 24.97
N ALA A 69 16.76 30.37 25.42
CA ALA A 69 17.54 29.27 24.88
C ALA A 69 16.94 28.70 23.59
N LYS A 70 15.61 28.72 23.43
CA LYS A 70 14.94 28.20 22.23
C LYS A 70 15.10 29.09 20.99
N ALA A 71 15.24 30.40 21.17
CA ALA A 71 15.45 31.35 20.06
C ALA A 71 16.89 31.37 19.50
N LYS A 72 17.89 30.91 20.28
CA LYS A 72 19.28 30.76 19.79
C LYS A 72 19.55 29.40 19.15
N ALA A 73 18.76 28.36 19.46
CA ALA A 73 18.85 27.07 18.78
C ALA A 73 18.15 27.07 17.41
N GLU A 74 17.06 27.82 17.24
CA GLU A 74 16.32 27.88 15.97
C GLU A 74 17.04 28.73 14.90
N LYS A 75 17.85 29.72 15.32
CA LYS A 75 18.69 30.52 14.41
C LYS A 75 20.05 29.86 14.08
N ALA A 76 20.41 28.78 14.77
CA ALA A 76 21.62 27.99 14.49
C ALA A 76 21.32 26.73 13.65
N ALA A 77 20.07 26.27 13.61
CA ALA A 77 19.64 25.16 12.76
C ALA A 77 19.42 25.58 11.29
N LYS A 78 19.16 26.86 11.01
CA LYS A 78 18.96 27.37 9.63
C LYS A 78 20.24 27.78 8.89
N THR A 79 21.40 27.80 9.54
CA THR A 79 22.67 28.22 8.93
C THR A 79 23.67 27.09 8.73
N LYS A 80 23.27 25.84 9.04
CA LYS A 80 24.03 24.63 8.71
C LYS A 80 23.31 23.71 7.72
N ALA A 81 22.55 24.29 6.78
CA ALA A 81 22.48 23.71 5.45
C ALA A 81 23.85 23.94 4.78
N GLY A 82 24.88 23.30 5.35
CA GLY A 82 26.19 23.23 4.73
C GLY A 82 25.97 22.67 3.34
N LYS A 83 26.48 23.38 2.35
CA LYS A 83 26.51 22.97 0.95
C LYS A 83 27.12 21.56 0.93
N SER A 84 26.27 20.53 0.96
CA SER A 84 26.71 19.15 0.89
C SER A 84 27.49 19.03 -0.41
N ALA A 85 28.67 18.42 -0.36
CA ALA A 85 29.40 18.09 -1.57
C ALA A 85 28.43 17.39 -2.55
N PRO A 86 28.57 17.62 -3.88
CA PRO A 86 27.68 17.00 -4.86
C PRO A 86 27.60 15.50 -4.61
N LYS A 87 26.39 14.98 -4.37
CA LYS A 87 26.17 13.54 -4.18
C LYS A 87 26.55 12.82 -5.47
N GLY A 88 27.27 11.71 -5.36
CA GLY A 88 27.54 10.83 -6.51
C GLY A 88 26.28 10.09 -6.95
N GLU A 89 26.23 9.64 -8.20
CA GLU A 89 25.06 8.94 -8.78
C GLU A 89 24.62 7.73 -7.95
N THR A 90 25.57 6.90 -7.47
CA THR A 90 25.26 5.75 -6.61
C THR A 90 24.60 6.16 -5.30
N GLN A 91 25.00 7.29 -4.72
CA GLN A 91 24.38 7.81 -3.50
C GLN A 91 22.96 8.32 -3.79
N ILE A 92 22.77 8.97 -4.93
CA ILE A 92 21.45 9.42 -5.39
C ILE A 92 20.54 8.22 -5.64
N ALA A 93 21.04 7.14 -6.23
CA ALA A 93 20.29 5.89 -6.45
C ALA A 93 19.92 5.20 -5.13
N ALA A 94 20.83 5.13 -4.15
CA ALA A 94 20.52 4.57 -2.83
C ALA A 94 19.47 5.42 -2.09
N GLU A 95 19.52 6.74 -2.24
CA GLU A 95 18.50 7.64 -1.68
C GLU A 95 17.15 7.48 -2.40
N LEU A 96 17.16 7.27 -3.72
CA LEU A 96 15.95 6.94 -4.48
C LEU A 96 15.27 5.69 -3.92
N ASP A 97 16.04 4.65 -3.62
CA ASP A 97 15.50 3.40 -3.06
C ASP A 97 14.77 3.64 -1.73
N MET A 98 15.41 4.34 -0.79
CA MET A 98 14.79 4.71 0.49
C MET A 98 13.54 5.58 0.31
N VAL A 99 13.60 6.57 -0.59
CA VAL A 99 12.46 7.45 -0.88
C VAL A 99 11.32 6.66 -1.52
N GLY A 100 11.63 5.77 -2.46
CA GLY A 100 10.66 4.90 -3.12
C GLY A 100 9.92 4.01 -2.12
N HIS A 101 10.65 3.30 -1.25
CA HIS A 101 10.02 2.51 -0.20
C HIS A 101 9.16 3.37 0.75
N ARG A 102 9.60 4.58 1.08
CA ARG A 102 8.83 5.51 1.93
C ARG A 102 7.52 5.94 1.25
N LEU A 103 7.58 6.27 -0.03
CA LEU A 103 6.42 6.65 -0.85
C LEU A 103 5.41 5.52 -0.93
N VAL A 104 5.86 4.31 -1.25
CA VAL A 104 4.96 3.15 -1.33
C VAL A 104 4.36 2.83 0.04
N ALA A 105 5.13 2.95 1.13
CA ALA A 105 4.59 2.82 2.49
C ALA A 105 3.59 3.93 2.85
N GLN A 106 3.72 5.13 2.28
CA GLN A 106 2.71 6.18 2.44
C GLN A 106 1.45 5.88 1.61
N ALA A 107 1.62 5.41 0.38
CA ALA A 107 0.52 4.97 -0.48
C ALA A 107 -0.28 3.85 0.21
N SER A 108 0.38 2.85 0.81
CA SER A 108 -0.31 1.76 1.51
C SER A 108 -1.17 2.21 2.70
N ARG A 109 -0.81 3.34 3.33
CA ARG A 109 -1.57 3.94 4.44
C ARG A 109 -2.70 4.86 4.00
N THR A 110 -2.68 5.34 2.76
CA THR A 110 -3.59 6.37 2.27
C THR A 110 -4.50 5.89 1.15
N VAL A 111 -4.26 4.68 0.62
CA VAL A 111 -5.09 4.07 -0.41
C VAL A 111 -6.52 3.89 0.09
N VAL A 112 -7.48 4.24 -0.77
CA VAL A 112 -8.91 4.07 -0.50
C VAL A 112 -9.60 3.46 -1.73
N PRO A 113 -10.54 2.51 -1.53
CA PRO A 113 -10.87 1.83 -0.28
C PRO A 113 -9.71 0.96 0.25
N SER A 114 -9.56 0.89 1.57
CA SER A 114 -8.47 0.16 2.24
C SER A 114 -8.94 -1.16 2.85
N LYS A 115 -8.02 -2.04 3.24
CA LYS A 115 -8.38 -3.31 3.91
C LYS A 115 -9.18 -3.11 5.20
N ALA A 116 -8.90 -2.02 5.93
CA ALA A 116 -9.59 -1.62 7.14
C ALA A 116 -10.96 -0.97 6.84
N GLU A 117 -11.07 -0.22 5.75
CA GLU A 117 -12.27 0.50 5.33
C GLU A 117 -12.68 0.06 3.91
N LYS A 118 -13.28 -1.12 3.82
CA LYS A 118 -13.76 -1.68 2.54
C LYS A 118 -14.99 -0.92 2.06
N GLU A 119 -15.05 -0.66 0.76
CA GLU A 119 -16.26 -0.15 0.10
C GLU A 119 -17.21 -1.32 -0.17
N VAL A 120 -18.49 -1.22 0.20
CA VAL A 120 -19.47 -2.29 -0.07
C VAL A 120 -20.51 -1.80 -1.05
N ARG A 121 -20.72 -2.56 -2.13
CA ARG A 121 -21.75 -2.31 -3.14
C ARG A 121 -22.65 -3.53 -3.28
N GLN A 122 -23.95 -3.30 -3.50
CA GLN A 122 -24.88 -4.38 -3.85
C GLN A 122 -24.71 -4.71 -5.34
N GLN A 123 -24.58 -5.99 -5.66
CA GLN A 123 -24.47 -6.49 -7.03
C GLN A 123 -25.53 -7.57 -7.24
N GLY A 124 -26.68 -7.18 -7.81
CA GLY A 124 -27.82 -8.06 -7.93
C GLY A 124 -28.38 -8.46 -6.56
N LYS A 125 -28.37 -9.77 -6.27
CA LYS A 125 -28.83 -10.32 -4.99
C LYS A 125 -27.72 -10.37 -3.93
N ASP A 126 -26.48 -10.15 -4.33
CA ASP A 126 -25.31 -10.28 -3.47
C ASP A 126 -24.73 -8.91 -3.10
N TYR A 127 -23.78 -8.91 -2.18
CA TYR A 127 -22.99 -7.77 -1.77
C TYR A 127 -21.52 -8.07 -2.03
N VAL A 128 -20.80 -7.07 -2.54
CA VAL A 128 -19.35 -7.13 -2.80
C VAL A 128 -18.68 -6.05 -1.97
N ALA A 129 -17.79 -6.46 -1.08
CA ALA A 129 -16.85 -5.57 -0.39
C ALA A 129 -15.55 -5.53 -1.20
N THR A 130 -15.10 -4.33 -1.58
CA THR A 130 -13.88 -4.11 -2.36
C THR A 130 -12.87 -3.30 -1.55
N TYR A 131 -11.60 -3.66 -1.67
CA TYR A 131 -10.48 -2.83 -1.20
C TYR A 131 -9.27 -2.96 -2.10
N VAL A 132 -8.33 -2.03 -1.94
CA VAL A 132 -7.01 -2.07 -2.56
C VAL A 132 -5.97 -2.31 -1.47
N ASP A 133 -5.00 -3.15 -1.77
CA ASP A 133 -3.79 -3.37 -0.99
C ASP A 133 -2.57 -2.97 -1.82
N VAL A 134 -1.67 -2.20 -1.23
CA VAL A 134 -0.42 -1.80 -1.88
C VAL A 134 0.64 -2.82 -1.51
N ASP A 135 1.25 -3.46 -2.50
CA ASP A 135 2.34 -4.42 -2.27
C ASP A 135 3.64 -3.68 -1.94
N THR A 136 3.88 -3.48 -0.64
CA THR A 136 5.09 -2.83 -0.13
C THR A 136 6.33 -3.73 -0.20
N SER A 137 6.17 -5.02 -0.51
CA SER A 137 7.26 -5.99 -0.61
C SER A 137 7.89 -6.05 -2.00
N ASN A 138 7.15 -5.62 -3.03
CA ASN A 138 7.57 -5.60 -4.42
C ASN A 138 7.75 -4.17 -4.94
N VAL A 139 8.69 -3.44 -4.34
CA VAL A 139 9.09 -2.09 -4.78
C VAL A 139 10.38 -2.20 -5.57
N SER A 140 10.43 -1.54 -6.72
CA SER A 140 11.67 -1.40 -7.50
C SER A 140 11.88 0.07 -7.85
N THR A 141 13.15 0.46 -7.88
CA THR A 141 13.55 1.82 -8.25
C THR A 141 14.50 1.83 -9.43
N GLU A 142 14.38 2.84 -10.30
CA GLU A 142 15.30 3.05 -11.42
C GLU A 142 15.65 4.53 -11.53
N LEU A 143 16.94 4.81 -11.62
CA LEU A 143 17.49 6.15 -11.77
C LEU A 143 17.75 6.45 -13.25
N ARG A 144 17.27 7.59 -13.74
CA ARG A 144 17.55 8.07 -15.11
C ARG A 144 18.18 9.46 -15.07
N PRO A 145 19.30 9.68 -15.77
CA PRO A 145 19.96 10.98 -15.79
C PRO A 145 19.09 12.01 -16.52
N GLY A 146 19.04 13.21 -15.96
CA GLY A 146 18.48 14.41 -16.57
C GLY A 146 19.57 15.42 -16.93
N THR A 147 19.18 16.68 -17.07
CA THR A 147 20.13 17.75 -17.38
C THR A 147 20.97 18.13 -16.16
N LYS A 148 22.30 18.17 -16.31
CA LYS A 148 23.24 18.79 -15.35
C LYS A 148 23.03 18.35 -13.89
N GLY A 149 23.25 17.07 -13.58
CA GLY A 149 23.19 16.54 -12.20
C GLY A 149 21.78 16.38 -11.63
N GLN A 150 20.74 16.62 -12.45
CA GLN A 150 19.37 16.25 -12.16
C GLN A 150 19.14 14.79 -12.56
N TYR A 151 18.17 14.15 -11.88
CA TYR A 151 17.76 12.79 -12.19
C TYR A 151 16.24 12.66 -12.10
N VAL A 152 15.70 11.68 -12.82
CA VAL A 152 14.33 11.19 -12.65
C VAL A 152 14.42 9.81 -12.01
N GLY A 153 13.71 9.64 -10.90
CA GLY A 153 13.54 8.36 -10.23
C GLY A 153 12.20 7.76 -10.64
N PHE A 154 12.23 6.49 -11.04
CA PHE A 154 11.04 5.69 -11.29
C PHE A 154 10.84 4.81 -10.06
N VAL A 155 9.70 4.93 -9.39
CA VAL A 155 9.30 4.07 -8.28
C VAL A 155 8.16 3.20 -8.77
N ARG A 156 8.40 1.89 -8.86
CA ARG A 156 7.43 0.93 -9.41
C ARG A 156 7.02 -0.06 -8.35
N TYR A 157 5.71 -0.27 -8.24
CA TYR A 157 5.11 -1.19 -7.28
C TYR A 157 3.75 -1.67 -7.79
N HIS A 158 3.13 -2.57 -7.04
CA HIS A 158 1.82 -3.12 -7.38
C HIS A 158 0.74 -2.68 -6.41
N GLU A 159 -0.44 -2.42 -6.95
CA GLU A 159 -1.69 -2.35 -6.18
C GLU A 159 -2.58 -3.53 -6.56
N ASN A 160 -3.08 -4.23 -5.56
CA ASN A 160 -3.91 -5.41 -5.73
C ASN A 160 -5.32 -5.09 -5.26
N VAL A 161 -6.30 -5.30 -6.15
CA VAL A 161 -7.72 -5.10 -5.83
C VAL A 161 -8.29 -6.43 -5.37
N PHE A 162 -8.95 -6.40 -4.22
CA PHE A 162 -9.58 -7.56 -3.62
C PHE A 162 -11.10 -7.38 -3.57
N GLU A 163 -11.82 -8.48 -3.78
CA GLU A 163 -13.27 -8.56 -3.58
C GLU A 163 -13.61 -9.66 -2.58
N CYS A 164 -14.52 -9.35 -1.67
CA CYS A 164 -15.11 -10.30 -0.73
C CYS A 164 -16.62 -10.29 -0.97
N ARG A 165 -17.23 -11.47 -1.14
CA ARG A 165 -18.65 -11.59 -1.51
C ARG A 165 -19.48 -12.19 -0.38
N GLY A 166 -20.74 -11.78 -0.28
CA GLY A 166 -21.69 -12.35 0.68
C GLY A 166 -23.13 -11.99 0.34
N LYS A 167 -24.10 -12.70 0.93
CA LYS A 167 -25.54 -12.45 0.70
C LYS A 167 -26.06 -11.22 1.43
N SER A 168 -25.26 -10.66 2.33
CA SER A 168 -25.54 -9.41 3.05
C SER A 168 -24.31 -8.53 3.15
N ARG A 169 -24.50 -7.23 3.43
CA ARG A 169 -23.41 -6.29 3.68
C ARG A 169 -22.45 -6.78 4.78
N LYS A 170 -22.98 -7.36 5.85
CA LYS A 170 -22.19 -7.88 6.99
C LYS A 170 -21.34 -9.06 6.55
N GLU A 171 -21.94 -10.01 5.83
CA GLU A 171 -21.25 -11.20 5.33
C GLU A 171 -20.11 -10.82 4.38
N ALA A 172 -20.37 -9.90 3.43
CA ALA A 172 -19.35 -9.42 2.51
C ALA A 172 -18.17 -8.74 3.23
N LEU A 173 -18.41 -8.01 4.33
CA LEU A 173 -17.33 -7.35 5.08
C LEU A 173 -16.41 -8.32 5.84
N THR A 174 -16.91 -9.49 6.21
CA THR A 174 -16.19 -10.50 7.01
C THR A 174 -15.77 -11.73 6.21
N ALA A 175 -16.21 -11.86 4.97
CA ALA A 175 -15.85 -12.97 4.09
C ALA A 175 -14.36 -12.97 3.73
N SER A 176 -13.85 -14.13 3.30
CA SER A 176 -12.57 -14.21 2.63
C SER A 176 -12.60 -13.41 1.32
N CYS A 177 -11.49 -12.74 1.02
CA CYS A 177 -11.39 -11.89 -0.15
C CYS A 177 -10.42 -12.49 -1.15
N GLU A 178 -10.75 -12.40 -2.43
CA GLU A 178 -9.91 -12.85 -3.52
C GLU A 178 -9.33 -11.66 -4.27
N GLN A 179 -8.09 -11.79 -4.72
CA GLN A 179 -7.50 -10.80 -5.59
C GLN A 179 -8.12 -10.92 -6.98
N VAL A 180 -8.84 -9.89 -7.41
CA VAL A 180 -9.53 -9.87 -8.71
C VAL A 180 -8.75 -9.08 -9.76
N LYS A 181 -7.82 -8.22 -9.35
CA LYS A 181 -7.01 -7.40 -10.25
C LYS A 181 -5.67 -7.03 -9.62
N SER A 182 -4.64 -6.89 -10.45
CA SER A 182 -3.39 -6.22 -10.09
C SER A 182 -3.16 -5.04 -11.02
N ARG A 183 -2.68 -3.92 -10.48
CA ARG A 183 -2.28 -2.72 -11.21
C ARG A 183 -0.79 -2.50 -10.99
N ARG A 184 -0.05 -2.25 -12.07
CA ARG A 184 1.34 -1.80 -12.00
C ARG A 184 1.37 -0.29 -11.93
N LEU A 185 1.98 0.24 -10.89
CA LEU A 185 2.15 1.67 -10.68
C LEU A 185 3.59 2.04 -11.03
N ASN A 186 3.75 3.23 -11.59
CA ASN A 186 5.04 3.81 -11.94
C ASN A 186 5.01 5.30 -11.60
N GLU A 187 5.51 5.64 -10.43
CA GLU A 187 5.62 7.01 -9.95
C GLU A 187 6.93 7.62 -10.44
N LEU A 188 6.84 8.85 -10.93
CA LEU A 188 7.98 9.62 -11.41
C LEU A 188 8.29 10.71 -10.39
N ILE A 189 9.47 10.63 -9.79
CA ILE A 189 9.97 11.62 -8.84
C ILE A 189 11.24 12.27 -9.38
N ARG A 190 11.51 13.51 -9.00
CA ARG A 190 12.63 14.28 -9.58
C ARG A 190 13.68 14.62 -8.54
N TYR A 191 14.94 14.32 -8.83
CA TYR A 191 16.07 14.89 -8.11
C TYR A 191 16.52 16.19 -8.80
N ASP A 192 16.45 17.31 -8.10
CA ASP A 192 16.73 18.64 -8.67
C ASP A 192 18.21 19.04 -8.68
N GLY A 193 19.10 18.15 -8.24
CA GLY A 193 20.52 18.43 -7.98
C GLY A 193 20.84 18.50 -6.47
N SER A 194 19.81 18.56 -5.62
CA SER A 194 19.95 18.64 -4.16
C SER A 194 19.03 17.66 -3.40
N SER A 195 17.76 17.56 -3.79
CA SER A 195 16.76 16.72 -3.12
C SER A 195 15.76 16.11 -4.09
N TRP A 196 15.13 15.02 -3.64
CA TRP A 196 13.99 14.40 -4.30
C TRP A 196 12.71 15.22 -4.10
N GLN A 197 11.94 15.37 -5.18
CA GLN A 197 10.68 16.10 -5.28
C GLN A 197 9.57 15.12 -5.68
N TYR A 198 8.51 15.02 -4.85
CA TYR A 198 7.36 14.11 -5.00
C TYR A 198 6.14 14.62 -4.21
#